data_AF-Q6C536-F1
#
_entry.id   AF-Q6C536-F1
#
_cell.length_a   1.000
_cell.length_b   1.000
_cell.length_c   1.000
_cell.angle_alpha   90.00
_cell.angle_beta   90.00
_cell.angle_gamma   90.00
#
_symmetry.space_group_name_H-M   'P 1'
#
loop_
_entity.id
_entity.type
_entity.pdbx_description
1 polymer ?
#
loop_
_entity_poly.entity_id
_entity_poly.type
_entity_poly.pdbx_seq_one_letter_code
_entity_poly.pdbx_strand_id
1 'polypeptide(L)'
;MTYVTFSPGAFLGGNTTCDRKQHGLVLLNQPITNMELFKQAWTFCERRICADGGANRLFDALKTDEERLRFLPDVIVGDFDSLRDNVRQWYEDHGVLVKHDTSQDTTDFMKAVTLGNELYQVHGLLVLGALGGRLDHTFHSIFHLFLSLKHHQTVYLLNDACVSFLLHPNVPNIVKTPQNLLGKAVGIIPVAGPTRITTKGLQWDVEDWETSFYTQISTSNYLVADQVTIESPDPVLFTIEFKFNELHGG
;
A
#
# COMPACT_ATOMS: atom_id res chain seq x y z
N MET A 1 -7.73 -25.40 11.09
CA MET A 1 -8.22 -24.01 11.06
C MET A 1 -7.44 -23.26 9.99
N THR A 2 -8.14 -22.68 9.02
CA THR A 2 -7.56 -21.80 8.00
C THR A 2 -7.34 -20.41 8.61
N TYR A 3 -6.13 -19.87 8.48
CA TYR A 3 -5.76 -18.52 8.90
C TYR A 3 -5.07 -17.80 7.73
N VAL A 4 -5.04 -16.47 7.76
CA VAL A 4 -4.34 -15.63 6.79
C VAL A 4 -3.16 -14.96 7.47
N THR A 5 -2.01 -14.88 6.81
CA THR A 5 -0.81 -14.24 7.36
C THR A 5 -0.43 -13.01 6.56
N PHE A 6 -0.23 -11.90 7.25
CA PHE A 6 0.30 -10.65 6.70
C PHE A 6 1.69 -10.37 7.25
N SER A 7 2.55 -9.77 6.43
CA SER A 7 3.91 -9.39 6.80
C SER A 7 4.18 -7.96 6.33
N PRO A 8 3.51 -6.95 6.90
CA PRO A 8 3.57 -5.56 6.43
C PRO A 8 4.96 -4.93 6.56
N GLY A 9 5.87 -5.52 7.34
CA GLY A 9 7.28 -5.10 7.40
C GLY A 9 8.20 -5.80 6.40
N ALA A 10 7.74 -6.77 5.60
CA ALA A 10 8.62 -7.62 4.78
C ALA A 10 9.43 -6.84 3.72
N PHE A 11 8.92 -5.70 3.25
CA PHE A 11 9.62 -4.85 2.29
C PHE A 11 10.63 -3.90 2.96
N LEU A 12 10.60 -3.77 4.29
CA LEU A 12 11.53 -3.00 5.09
C LEU A 12 12.64 -3.95 5.58
N GLY A 13 13.89 -3.75 5.18
CA GLY A 13 15.03 -4.50 5.77
C GLY A 13 15.73 -5.53 4.89
N GLY A 14 15.47 -5.57 3.58
CA GLY A 14 16.37 -6.18 2.58
C GLY A 14 16.61 -7.69 2.61
N ASN A 15 16.16 -8.40 3.65
CA ASN A 15 16.31 -9.84 3.81
C ASN A 15 15.12 -10.59 3.21
N THR A 16 15.35 -11.20 2.06
CA THR A 16 14.30 -11.78 1.24
C THR A 16 14.37 -13.29 1.22
N THR A 17 13.38 -13.89 1.85
CA THR A 17 13.01 -15.29 1.62
C THR A 17 11.60 -15.43 1.04
N CYS A 18 10.81 -14.34 0.96
CA CYS A 18 9.51 -14.34 0.28
C CYS A 18 9.68 -14.07 -1.22
N ASP A 19 8.79 -14.67 -2.01
CA ASP A 19 8.81 -14.69 -3.47
C ASP A 19 8.76 -13.27 -4.06
N ARG A 20 9.94 -12.65 -4.23
CA ARG A 20 10.08 -11.30 -4.83
C ARG A 20 9.42 -11.23 -6.20
N LYS A 21 9.27 -12.38 -6.88
CA LYS A 21 8.92 -12.47 -8.29
C LYS A 21 7.46 -12.13 -8.65
N GLN A 22 6.66 -11.80 -7.64
CA GLN A 22 5.24 -11.53 -7.80
C GLN A 22 4.81 -10.20 -7.17
N HIS A 23 5.76 -9.34 -6.80
CA HIS A 23 5.47 -8.07 -6.15
C HIS A 23 5.63 -6.88 -7.10
N GLY A 24 4.63 -6.01 -7.14
CA GLY A 24 4.60 -4.77 -7.90
C GLY A 24 4.53 -3.55 -7.00
N LEU A 25 5.21 -2.48 -7.38
CA LEU A 25 5.11 -1.15 -6.80
C LEU A 25 4.27 -0.27 -7.72
N VAL A 26 3.17 0.27 -7.22
CA VAL A 26 2.37 1.27 -7.92
C VAL A 26 2.65 2.65 -7.32
N LEU A 27 3.04 3.59 -8.17
CA LEU A 27 3.25 4.99 -7.81
C LEU A 27 2.05 5.81 -8.28
N LEU A 28 1.33 6.40 -7.33
CA LEU A 28 0.20 7.29 -7.60
C LEU A 28 0.64 8.76 -7.62
N ASN A 29 -0.26 9.64 -8.05
CA ASN A 29 0.00 11.08 -8.22
C ASN A 29 0.02 11.85 -6.88
N GLN A 30 0.90 11.46 -5.95
CA GLN A 30 1.23 12.19 -4.72
C GLN A 30 2.75 12.37 -4.58
N PRO A 31 3.23 13.46 -3.94
CA PRO A 31 4.66 13.67 -3.70
C PRO A 31 5.34 12.48 -3.01
N ILE A 32 6.54 12.13 -3.46
CA ILE A 32 7.40 11.16 -2.78
C ILE A 32 8.25 11.94 -1.76
N THR A 33 7.82 11.94 -0.51
CA THR A 33 8.42 12.70 0.59
C THR A 33 9.38 11.84 1.42
N ASN A 34 9.07 10.57 1.64
CA ASN A 34 9.98 9.61 2.26
C ASN A 34 10.80 8.81 1.22
N MET A 35 11.99 9.31 0.89
CA MET A 35 12.88 8.66 -0.10
C MET A 35 13.45 7.32 0.35
N GLU A 36 13.60 7.09 1.66
CA GLU A 36 14.08 5.80 2.17
C GLU A 36 13.02 4.72 1.97
N LEU A 37 11.78 5.00 2.37
CA LEU A 37 10.64 4.12 2.16
C LEU A 37 10.44 3.82 0.66
N PHE A 38 10.51 4.84 -0.18
CA PHE A 38 10.45 4.68 -1.64
C PHE A 38 11.52 3.72 -2.16
N LYS A 39 12.79 3.91 -1.79
CA LYS A 39 13.91 3.06 -2.25
C LYS A 39 13.77 1.62 -1.75
N GLN A 40 13.30 1.41 -0.52
CA GLN A 40 13.04 0.09 0.04
C GLN A 40 11.92 -0.62 -0.73
N ALA A 41 10.78 0.03 -0.93
CA ALA A 41 9.67 -0.51 -1.73
C ALA A 41 10.11 -0.79 -3.18
N TRP A 42 10.86 0.13 -3.79
CA TRP A 42 11.38 -0.02 -5.15
C TRP A 42 12.32 -1.23 -5.29
N THR A 43 13.18 -1.46 -4.30
CA THR A 43 14.14 -2.58 -4.30
C THR A 43 13.46 -3.92 -4.04
N PHE A 44 12.38 -3.90 -3.25
CA PHE A 44 11.60 -5.08 -2.91
C PHE A 44 10.76 -5.59 -4.08
N CYS A 45 10.06 -4.69 -4.80
CA CYS A 45 9.20 -5.06 -5.92
C CYS A 45 9.99 -5.33 -7.20
N GLU A 46 9.63 -6.40 -7.91
CA GLU A 46 10.22 -6.70 -9.22
C GLU A 46 9.69 -5.75 -10.30
N ARG A 47 8.42 -5.34 -10.19
CA ARG A 47 7.74 -4.49 -11.17
C ARG A 47 7.37 -3.14 -10.59
N ARG A 48 7.49 -2.09 -11.40
CA ARG A 48 7.19 -0.70 -11.03
C ARG A 48 6.26 -0.11 -12.07
N ILE A 49 5.08 0.31 -11.62
CA ILE A 49 4.03 0.87 -12.43
C ILE A 49 3.75 2.30 -11.96
N CYS A 50 3.80 3.27 -12.86
CA CYS A 50 3.32 4.62 -12.55
C CYS A 50 1.89 4.78 -13.08
N ALA A 51 0.99 5.23 -12.21
CA ALA A 51 -0.37 5.62 -12.58
C ALA A 51 -0.37 7.10 -12.97
N ASP A 52 -0.47 7.37 -14.27
CA ASP A 52 -0.55 8.71 -14.86
C ASP A 52 0.46 9.70 -14.24
N GLY A 53 -0.03 10.72 -13.51
CA GLY A 53 0.78 11.72 -12.85
C GLY A 53 1.74 11.18 -11.79
N GLY A 54 1.63 9.92 -11.37
CA GLY A 54 2.65 9.23 -10.56
C GLY A 54 4.03 9.23 -11.21
N ALA A 55 4.11 9.23 -12.55
CA ALA A 55 5.38 9.38 -13.26
C ALA A 55 5.99 10.78 -13.10
N ASN A 56 5.18 11.84 -13.00
CA ASN A 56 5.69 13.17 -12.64
C ASN A 56 6.33 13.15 -11.25
N ARG A 57 5.71 12.46 -10.29
CA ARG A 57 6.18 12.38 -8.91
C ARG A 57 7.51 11.66 -8.81
N LEU A 58 7.65 10.56 -9.54
CA LEU A 58 8.92 9.85 -9.69
C LEU A 58 9.98 10.76 -10.31
N PHE A 59 9.65 11.44 -11.41
CA PHE A 59 10.56 12.34 -12.11
C PHE A 59 11.05 13.51 -11.25
N ASP A 60 10.16 14.13 -10.46
CA ASP A 60 10.44 15.30 -9.62
C ASP A 60 11.21 14.95 -8.34
N ALA A 61 11.01 13.74 -7.82
CA ALA A 61 11.72 13.23 -6.65
C ALA A 61 13.21 13.00 -6.95
N LEU A 62 13.54 12.57 -8.16
CA LEU A 62 14.90 12.28 -8.63
C LEU A 62 15.51 13.55 -9.26
N LYS A 63 16.64 14.02 -8.74
CA LYS A 63 17.16 15.36 -9.08
C LYS A 63 18.00 15.38 -10.34
N THR A 64 18.62 14.26 -10.68
CA THR A 64 19.51 14.12 -11.83
C THR A 64 19.02 13.06 -12.80
N ASP A 65 19.41 13.18 -14.08
CA ASP A 65 19.10 12.14 -15.07
C ASP A 65 19.79 10.81 -14.72
N GLU A 66 20.99 10.85 -14.12
CA GLU A 66 21.66 9.65 -13.63
C GLU A 66 20.83 8.91 -12.57
N GLU A 67 20.19 9.64 -11.65
CA GLU A 67 19.24 9.04 -10.71
C GLU A 67 18.01 8.51 -11.42
N ARG A 68 17.41 9.27 -12.34
CA ARG A 68 16.21 8.84 -13.09
C ARG A 68 16.45 7.55 -13.88
N LEU A 69 17.62 7.42 -14.51
CA LEU A 69 18.03 6.22 -15.23
C LEU A 69 18.15 4.98 -14.32
N ARG A 70 18.43 5.15 -13.03
CA ARG A 70 18.48 4.06 -12.05
C ARG A 70 17.10 3.64 -11.55
N PHE A 71 16.09 4.50 -11.70
CA PHE A 71 14.72 4.28 -11.23
C PHE A 71 13.71 4.43 -12.37
N LEU A 72 13.95 3.71 -13.48
CA LEU A 72 12.99 3.63 -14.58
C LEU A 72 11.83 2.70 -14.20
N PRO A 73 10.56 3.13 -14.31
CA PRO A 73 9.43 2.24 -14.12
C PRO A 73 9.35 1.25 -15.29
N ASP A 74 8.75 0.09 -15.07
CA ASP A 74 8.49 -0.88 -16.15
C ASP A 74 7.41 -0.35 -17.10
N VAL A 75 6.40 0.34 -16.56
CA VAL A 75 5.28 0.87 -17.34
C VAL A 75 4.66 2.12 -16.70
N ILE A 76 4.17 3.03 -17.55
CA ILE A 76 3.35 4.18 -17.19
C ILE A 76 1.99 4.01 -17.87
N VAL A 77 0.90 4.14 -17.12
CA VAL A 77 -0.46 3.97 -17.66
C VAL A 77 -1.44 4.96 -17.04
N GLY A 78 -2.36 5.47 -17.85
CA GLY A 78 -3.42 6.38 -17.42
C GLY A 78 -4.11 7.02 -18.61
N ASP A 79 -5.06 7.92 -18.36
CA ASP A 79 -5.65 8.76 -19.42
C ASP A 79 -4.79 9.98 -19.80
N PHE A 80 -3.71 10.22 -19.07
CA PHE A 80 -2.73 11.28 -19.31
C PHE A 80 -3.30 12.70 -19.16
N ASP A 81 -4.27 12.88 -18.26
CA ASP A 81 -4.76 14.20 -17.87
C ASP A 81 -3.80 14.94 -16.92
N SER A 82 -2.96 14.19 -16.19
CA SER A 82 -2.01 14.74 -15.22
C SER A 82 -0.55 14.57 -15.65
N LEU A 83 -0.19 13.54 -16.41
CA LEU A 83 1.17 13.33 -16.91
C LEU A 83 1.63 14.48 -17.81
N ARG A 84 2.78 15.10 -17.47
CA ARG A 84 3.33 16.22 -18.26
C ARG A 84 4.01 15.68 -19.53
N ASP A 85 3.79 16.34 -20.66
CA ASP A 85 4.35 15.94 -21.96
C ASP A 85 5.87 15.77 -21.95
N ASN A 86 6.61 16.66 -21.29
CA ASN A 86 8.06 16.58 -21.19
C ASN A 86 8.53 15.37 -20.37
N VAL A 87 7.79 14.98 -19.33
CA VAL A 87 8.07 13.80 -18.51
C VAL A 87 7.75 12.53 -19.28
N ARG A 88 6.60 12.52 -19.97
CA ARG A 88 6.20 11.42 -20.85
C ARG A 88 7.26 11.15 -21.91
N GLN A 89 7.62 12.17 -22.68
CA GLN A 89 8.62 12.05 -23.74
C GLN A 89 9.95 11.56 -23.20
N TRP A 90 10.40 12.08 -22.05
CA TRP A 90 11.63 11.63 -21.42
C TRP A 90 11.59 10.13 -21.09
N TYR A 91 10.50 9.61 -20.51
CA TYR A 91 10.40 8.19 -20.21
C TYR A 91 10.30 7.32 -21.49
N GLU A 92 9.56 7.77 -22.52
CA GLU A 92 9.47 7.10 -23.82
C GLU A 92 10.85 7.00 -24.50
N ASP A 93 11.63 8.09 -24.50
CA ASP A 93 12.99 8.16 -25.07
C ASP A 93 13.98 7.21 -24.35
N HIS A 94 13.69 6.88 -23.09
CA HIS A 94 14.47 5.93 -22.29
C HIS A 94 13.87 4.52 -22.26
N GLY A 95 12.95 4.21 -23.18
CA GLY A 95 12.45 2.85 -23.43
C GLY A 95 11.39 2.36 -22.44
N VAL A 96 10.80 3.26 -21.63
CA VAL A 96 9.67 2.91 -20.76
C VAL A 96 8.40 2.72 -21.59
N LEU A 97 7.66 1.65 -21.32
CA LEU A 97 6.36 1.44 -21.93
C LEU A 97 5.35 2.47 -21.40
N VAL A 98 4.79 3.29 -22.27
CA VAL A 98 3.74 4.24 -21.94
C VAL A 98 2.43 3.81 -22.62
N LYS A 99 1.44 3.37 -21.84
CA LYS A 99 0.14 2.88 -22.33
C LYS A 99 -0.96 3.89 -22.03
N HIS A 100 -1.52 4.50 -23.07
CA HIS A 100 -2.68 5.38 -22.93
C HIS A 100 -3.95 4.55 -22.75
N ASP A 101 -4.73 4.83 -21.71
CA ASP A 101 -6.03 4.23 -21.45
C ASP A 101 -7.06 5.34 -21.21
N THR A 102 -7.94 5.50 -22.19
CA THR A 102 -8.94 6.57 -22.26
C THR A 102 -10.21 6.28 -21.45
N SER A 103 -10.31 5.11 -20.80
CA SER A 103 -11.47 4.76 -19.97
C SER A 103 -11.71 5.81 -18.89
N GLN A 104 -12.96 6.28 -18.81
CA GLN A 104 -13.44 7.21 -17.78
C GLN A 104 -14.19 6.48 -16.65
N ASP A 105 -14.46 5.19 -16.82
CA ASP A 105 -15.15 4.35 -15.83
C ASP A 105 -14.16 3.72 -14.81
N THR A 106 -12.86 3.87 -15.04
CA THR A 106 -11.80 3.32 -14.20
C THR A 106 -10.79 4.41 -13.83
N THR A 107 -10.33 4.40 -12.58
CA THR A 107 -9.27 5.32 -12.13
C THR A 107 -7.90 4.85 -12.61
N ASP A 108 -6.91 5.73 -12.62
CA ASP A 108 -5.54 5.35 -12.98
C ASP A 108 -4.93 4.33 -12.04
N PHE A 109 -5.36 4.29 -10.78
CA PHE A 109 -4.97 3.23 -9.87
C PHE A 109 -5.51 1.87 -10.35
N MET A 110 -6.78 1.78 -10.76
CA MET A 110 -7.33 0.55 -11.32
C MET A 110 -6.64 0.16 -12.64
N LYS A 111 -6.39 1.13 -13.52
CA LYS A 111 -5.67 0.91 -14.79
C LYS A 111 -4.26 0.35 -14.54
N ALA A 112 -3.53 0.92 -13.58
CA ALA A 112 -2.21 0.47 -13.17
C ALA A 112 -2.20 -0.98 -12.65
N VAL A 113 -3.14 -1.33 -11.78
CA VAL A 113 -3.25 -2.69 -11.24
C VAL A 113 -3.64 -3.69 -12.32
N THR A 114 -4.65 -3.37 -13.14
CA THR A 114 -5.07 -4.24 -14.25
C THR A 114 -3.91 -4.50 -15.21
N LEU A 115 -3.23 -3.46 -15.66
CA LEU A 115 -2.11 -3.61 -16.60
C LEU A 115 -0.93 -4.36 -15.97
N GLY A 116 -0.61 -4.07 -14.71
CA GLY A 116 0.45 -4.79 -13.99
C GLY A 116 0.16 -6.29 -13.87
N ASN A 117 -1.10 -6.65 -13.61
CA ASN A 117 -1.53 -8.05 -13.56
C ASN A 117 -1.46 -8.71 -14.94
N GLU A 118 -1.93 -8.04 -16.00
CA GLU A 118 -1.90 -8.54 -17.38
C GLU A 118 -0.50 -8.80 -17.90
N LEU A 119 0.44 -7.87 -17.66
CA LEU A 119 1.79 -7.96 -18.20
C LEU A 119 2.72 -8.83 -17.35
N TYR A 120 2.53 -8.84 -16.02
CA TYR A 120 3.54 -9.35 -15.11
C TYR A 120 3.03 -10.29 -14.00
N GLN A 121 1.73 -10.61 -13.97
CA GLN A 121 1.16 -11.52 -12.95
C GLN A 121 1.48 -11.07 -11.51
N VAL A 122 1.27 -9.78 -11.22
CA VAL A 122 1.52 -9.22 -9.90
C VAL A 122 0.49 -9.74 -8.88
N HIS A 123 0.95 -10.41 -7.81
CA HIS A 123 0.09 -10.96 -6.75
C HIS A 123 0.18 -10.18 -5.43
N GLY A 124 1.28 -9.46 -5.20
CA GLY A 124 1.48 -8.56 -4.07
C GLY A 124 1.69 -7.13 -4.55
N LEU A 125 1.00 -6.16 -3.99
CA LEU A 125 1.10 -4.76 -4.37
C LEU A 125 1.52 -3.90 -3.19
N LEU A 126 2.56 -3.09 -3.42
CA LEU A 126 2.87 -1.92 -2.62
C LEU A 126 2.39 -0.69 -3.37
N VAL A 127 1.61 0.18 -2.73
CA VAL A 127 1.01 1.35 -3.39
C VAL A 127 1.45 2.61 -2.65
N LEU A 128 2.30 3.42 -3.28
CA LEU A 128 2.74 4.70 -2.73
C LEU A 128 1.84 5.83 -3.23
N GLY A 129 1.49 6.74 -2.32
CA GLY A 129 0.66 7.90 -2.63
C GLY A 129 -0.85 7.61 -2.62
N ALA A 130 -1.27 6.50 -2.01
CA ALA A 130 -2.67 6.09 -1.91
C ALA A 130 -3.46 6.81 -0.80
N LEU A 131 -2.77 7.30 0.23
CA LEU A 131 -3.39 7.90 1.40
C LEU A 131 -2.89 9.34 1.53
N GLY A 132 -3.76 10.31 1.23
CA GLY A 132 -3.44 11.74 1.22
C GLY A 132 -4.02 12.49 0.02
N GLY A 133 -3.84 13.81 0.00
CA GLY A 133 -4.35 14.67 -1.07
C GLY A 133 -5.88 14.75 -1.09
N ARG A 134 -6.48 14.41 -2.24
CA ARG A 134 -7.94 14.40 -2.42
C ARG A 134 -8.57 13.26 -1.62
N LEU A 135 -9.54 13.61 -0.77
CA LEU A 135 -10.19 12.64 0.13
C LEU A 135 -10.90 11.52 -0.64
N ASP A 136 -11.59 11.86 -1.72
CA ASP A 136 -12.27 10.91 -2.59
C ASP A 136 -11.31 9.90 -3.22
N HIS A 137 -10.08 10.31 -3.57
CA HIS A 137 -9.04 9.40 -4.05
C HIS A 137 -8.55 8.46 -2.94
N THR A 138 -8.41 8.96 -1.71
CA THR A 138 -8.05 8.13 -0.55
C THR A 138 -9.11 7.04 -0.32
N PHE A 139 -10.40 7.40 -0.36
CA PHE A 139 -11.48 6.41 -0.26
C PHE A 139 -11.54 5.47 -1.47
N HIS A 140 -11.16 5.92 -2.67
CA HIS A 140 -11.01 5.03 -3.81
C HIS A 140 -9.90 3.99 -3.60
N SER A 141 -8.77 4.38 -2.99
CA SER A 141 -7.72 3.42 -2.63
C SER A 141 -8.19 2.42 -1.58
N ILE A 142 -9.00 2.83 -0.60
CA ILE A 142 -9.66 1.92 0.36
C ILE A 142 -10.62 0.99 -0.37
N PHE A 143 -11.44 1.50 -1.30
CA PHE A 143 -12.32 0.69 -2.15
C PHE A 143 -11.53 -0.38 -2.92
N HIS A 144 -10.34 -0.04 -3.43
CA HIS A 144 -9.50 -1.00 -4.13
C HIS A 144 -9.04 -2.17 -3.24
N LEU A 145 -8.83 -1.94 -1.93
CA LEU A 145 -8.55 -3.03 -0.99
C LEU A 145 -9.68 -4.07 -0.92
N PHE A 146 -10.94 -3.64 -1.07
CA PHE A 146 -12.07 -4.57 -1.14
C PHE A 146 -12.07 -5.36 -2.45
N LEU A 147 -11.65 -4.77 -3.58
CA LEU A 147 -11.46 -5.49 -4.82
C LEU A 147 -10.37 -6.56 -4.69
N SER A 148 -9.31 -6.28 -3.93
CA SER A 148 -8.20 -7.22 -3.72
C SER A 148 -8.63 -8.53 -3.06
N LEU A 149 -9.65 -8.50 -2.19
CA LEU A 149 -10.24 -9.72 -1.61
C LEU A 149 -10.85 -10.63 -2.69
N LYS A 150 -11.54 -10.05 -3.69
CA LYS A 150 -12.13 -10.80 -4.81
C LYS A 150 -11.07 -11.39 -5.73
N HIS A 151 -9.95 -10.67 -5.90
CA HIS A 151 -8.86 -11.07 -6.77
C HIS A 151 -7.77 -11.90 -6.05
N HIS A 152 -7.95 -12.20 -4.76
CA HIS A 152 -6.97 -12.88 -3.92
C HIS A 152 -5.58 -12.23 -3.97
N GLN A 153 -5.55 -10.89 -4.03
CA GLN A 153 -4.34 -10.08 -4.12
C GLN A 153 -4.04 -9.40 -2.79
N THR A 154 -2.77 -9.46 -2.36
CA THR A 154 -2.33 -8.75 -1.14
C THR A 154 -1.94 -7.33 -1.52
N VAL A 155 -2.58 -6.33 -0.92
CA VAL A 155 -2.33 -4.91 -1.23
C VAL A 155 -2.01 -4.15 0.05
N TYR A 156 -0.87 -3.44 0.04
CA TYR A 156 -0.44 -2.55 1.11
C TYR A 156 -0.44 -1.11 0.59
N LEU A 157 -1.26 -0.25 1.20
CA LEU A 157 -1.27 1.18 0.95
C LEU A 157 -0.24 1.85 1.86
N LEU A 158 0.67 2.60 1.26
CA LEU A 158 1.79 3.23 1.93
C LEU A 158 1.66 4.75 1.86
N ASN A 159 1.88 5.41 2.99
CA ASN A 159 2.26 6.83 3.06
C ASN A 159 3.51 6.97 3.93
N ASP A 160 3.94 8.19 4.27
CA ASP A 160 5.15 8.39 5.07
C ASP A 160 5.02 7.85 6.51
N ALA A 161 3.80 7.80 7.03
CA ALA A 161 3.51 7.50 8.43
C ALA A 161 3.34 6.00 8.67
N CYS A 162 2.60 5.32 7.80
CA CYS A 162 2.08 3.98 8.06
C CYS A 162 1.91 3.13 6.79
N VAL A 163 1.71 1.83 7.03
CA VAL A 163 1.18 0.87 6.07
C VAL A 163 -0.22 0.45 6.48
N SER A 164 -1.14 0.43 5.51
CA SER A 164 -2.53 0.05 5.73
C SER A 164 -2.99 -1.03 4.75
N PHE A 165 -3.78 -1.99 5.22
CA PHE A 165 -4.27 -3.12 4.43
C PHE A 165 -5.55 -3.71 5.03
N LEU A 166 -6.29 -4.47 4.23
CA LEU A 166 -7.60 -5.00 4.62
C LEU A 166 -7.46 -6.43 5.14
N LEU A 167 -7.99 -6.67 6.34
CA LEU A 167 -8.03 -8.00 6.95
C LEU A 167 -9.19 -8.83 6.37
N HIS A 168 -8.97 -10.13 6.26
CA HIS A 168 -9.95 -11.05 5.68
C HIS A 168 -11.08 -11.34 6.69
N PRO A 169 -12.34 -11.38 6.26
CA PRO A 169 -13.46 -11.72 7.11
C PRO A 169 -13.52 -13.21 7.44
N ASN A 170 -14.12 -13.54 8.58
CA ASN A 170 -14.45 -14.92 9.02
C ASN A 170 -13.24 -15.86 9.16
N VAL A 171 -12.03 -15.32 9.32
CA VAL A 171 -10.80 -16.09 9.53
C VAL A 171 -9.86 -15.36 10.49
N PRO A 172 -9.02 -16.09 11.26
CA PRO A 172 -7.92 -15.47 11.99
C PRO A 172 -6.91 -14.82 11.05
N ASN A 173 -6.69 -13.51 11.24
CA ASN A 173 -5.66 -12.75 10.55
C ASN A 173 -4.44 -12.62 11.46
N ILE A 174 -3.34 -13.24 11.06
CA ILE A 174 -2.05 -13.19 11.74
C ILE A 174 -1.20 -12.09 11.10
N VAL A 175 -0.89 -11.03 11.83
CA VAL A 175 -0.02 -9.95 11.33
C VAL A 175 1.33 -10.04 12.01
N LYS A 176 2.40 -10.23 11.23
CA LYS A 176 3.78 -10.20 11.74
C LYS A 176 4.23 -8.76 11.96
N THR A 177 4.69 -8.45 13.15
CA THR A 177 4.97 -7.08 13.60
C THR A 177 6.39 -6.94 14.16
N PRO A 178 7.43 -7.11 13.31
CA PRO A 178 8.81 -7.02 13.77
C PRO A 178 9.13 -5.60 14.28
N GLN A 179 9.35 -5.48 15.60
CA GLN A 179 9.53 -4.19 16.29
C GLN A 179 10.81 -3.43 15.90
N ASN A 180 11.71 -4.04 15.13
CA ASN A 180 12.86 -3.36 14.54
C ASN A 180 12.51 -2.61 13.25
N LEU A 181 11.36 -2.86 12.63
CA LEU A 181 10.94 -2.27 11.35
C LEU A 181 9.68 -1.41 11.48
N LEU A 182 8.71 -1.86 12.28
CA LEU A 182 7.44 -1.18 12.48
C LEU A 182 7.43 -0.43 13.82
N GLY A 183 6.70 0.69 13.84
CA GLY A 183 6.43 1.45 15.05
C GLY A 183 5.36 0.76 15.89
N LYS A 184 5.06 1.32 17.07
CA LYS A 184 4.13 0.67 18.00
C LYS A 184 2.66 0.95 17.71
N ALA A 185 2.31 2.12 17.17
CA ALA A 185 0.92 2.52 17.08
C ALA A 185 0.18 1.81 15.94
N VAL A 186 -1.04 1.36 16.23
CA VAL A 186 -1.92 0.68 15.28
C VAL A 186 -3.35 1.22 15.37
N GLY A 187 -4.10 1.04 14.28
CA GLY A 187 -5.53 1.29 14.22
C GLY A 187 -6.27 0.15 13.54
N ILE A 188 -7.49 -0.12 14.00
CA ILE A 188 -8.41 -1.11 13.44
C ILE A 188 -9.73 -0.41 13.14
N ILE A 189 -10.03 -0.21 11.86
CA ILE A 189 -11.12 0.63 11.38
C ILE A 189 -12.19 -0.24 10.68
N PRO A 190 -13.47 -0.19 11.12
CA PRO A 190 -14.55 -0.98 10.57
C PRO A 190 -15.10 -0.37 9.26
N VAL A 191 -14.24 -0.30 8.24
CA VAL A 191 -14.53 0.37 6.96
C VAL A 191 -15.67 -0.27 6.16
N ALA A 192 -16.00 -1.54 6.41
CA ALA A 192 -17.13 -2.23 5.78
C ALA A 192 -18.49 -1.93 6.43
N GLY A 193 -18.49 -1.31 7.62
CA GLY A 193 -19.69 -1.10 8.43
C GLY A 193 -19.53 -1.62 9.87
N PRO A 194 -20.53 -1.44 10.74
CA PRO A 194 -20.51 -1.91 12.12
C PRO A 194 -20.22 -3.42 12.20
N THR A 195 -19.27 -3.82 13.05
CA THR A 195 -18.88 -5.22 13.21
C THR A 195 -18.33 -5.49 14.62
N ARG A 196 -17.79 -6.68 14.86
CA ARG A 196 -17.18 -7.08 16.14
C ARG A 196 -15.78 -7.63 15.90
N ILE A 197 -14.83 -7.24 16.76
CA ILE A 197 -13.44 -7.68 16.66
C ILE A 197 -12.99 -8.41 17.93
N THR A 198 -12.16 -9.43 17.74
CA THR A 198 -11.38 -10.07 18.80
C THR A 198 -9.91 -9.94 18.44
N THR A 199 -9.09 -9.47 19.39
CA THR A 199 -7.66 -9.23 19.15
C THR A 199 -6.79 -9.94 20.19
N LYS A 200 -5.56 -10.28 19.79
CA LYS A 200 -4.50 -10.76 20.68
C LYS A 200 -3.17 -10.13 20.28
N GLY A 201 -2.38 -9.71 21.26
CA GLY A 201 -1.04 -9.14 21.07
C GLY A 201 -0.99 -7.60 21.04
N LEU A 202 -2.11 -6.95 21.36
CA LEU A 202 -2.22 -5.49 21.48
C LEU A 202 -2.25 -5.05 22.96
N GLN A 203 -1.85 -3.80 23.21
CA GLN A 203 -1.89 -3.18 24.53
C GLN A 203 -3.32 -3.14 25.08
N TRP A 204 -4.29 -2.86 24.20
CA TRP A 204 -5.71 -2.95 24.51
C TRP A 204 -6.31 -4.06 23.65
N ASP A 205 -6.08 -5.30 24.07
CA ASP A 205 -6.75 -6.45 23.51
C ASP A 205 -8.23 -6.47 23.90
N VAL A 206 -9.07 -6.94 22.97
CA VAL A 206 -10.52 -7.00 23.13
C VAL A 206 -11.06 -8.36 22.69
N GLU A 207 -12.19 -8.76 23.27
CA GLU A 207 -12.89 -10.00 22.92
C GLU A 207 -14.32 -9.65 22.54
N ASP A 208 -14.73 -10.07 21.34
CA ASP A 208 -16.08 -9.83 20.80
C ASP A 208 -16.53 -8.37 20.99
N TRP A 209 -15.69 -7.41 20.60
CA TRP A 209 -15.89 -5.99 20.89
C TRP A 209 -16.51 -5.27 19.71
N GLU A 210 -17.64 -4.60 19.95
CA GLU A 210 -18.33 -3.82 18.93
C GLU A 210 -17.47 -2.66 18.44
N THR A 211 -17.36 -2.51 17.12
CA THR A 211 -16.65 -1.40 16.49
C THR A 211 -17.49 -0.84 15.35
N SER A 212 -17.68 0.48 15.32
CA SER A 212 -18.41 1.17 14.25
C SER A 212 -18.11 2.66 14.23
N PHE A 213 -18.39 3.32 13.09
CA PHE A 213 -18.36 4.78 13.00
C PHE A 213 -19.42 5.50 13.84
N TYR A 214 -20.38 4.77 14.41
CA TYR A 214 -21.44 5.33 15.26
C TYR A 214 -21.13 5.22 16.76
N THR A 215 -20.20 4.34 17.12
CA THR A 215 -19.92 4.00 18.52
C THR A 215 -18.46 4.23 18.84
N GLN A 216 -17.60 3.28 18.47
CA GLN A 216 -16.21 3.25 18.88
C GLN A 216 -15.34 2.60 17.80
N ILE A 217 -14.12 3.09 17.66
CA ILE A 217 -13.11 2.60 16.72
C ILE A 217 -11.82 2.42 17.52
N SER A 218 -11.08 1.33 17.26
CA SER A 218 -9.77 1.11 17.88
C SER A 218 -8.73 1.98 17.16
N THR A 219 -8.56 3.22 17.62
CA THR A 219 -7.50 4.13 17.17
C THR A 219 -6.46 4.30 18.26
N SER A 220 -5.20 4.55 17.88
CA SER A 220 -4.08 4.73 18.81
C SER A 220 -3.88 3.54 19.77
N ASN A 221 -4.10 2.31 19.28
CA ASN A 221 -3.74 1.10 20.01
C ASN A 221 -2.22 0.85 19.85
N TYR A 222 -1.61 -0.03 20.66
CA TYR A 222 -0.18 -0.30 20.60
C TYR A 222 0.13 -1.79 20.47
N LEU A 223 1.17 -2.13 19.72
CA LEU A 223 1.74 -3.47 19.71
C LEU A 223 2.48 -3.76 21.02
N VAL A 224 2.24 -4.95 21.58
CA VAL A 224 3.02 -5.49 22.72
C VAL A 224 3.66 -6.85 22.41
N ALA A 225 3.47 -7.36 21.19
CA ALA A 225 4.01 -8.62 20.69
C ALA A 225 4.63 -8.48 19.29
N ASP A 226 5.45 -9.44 18.88
CA ASP A 226 6.02 -9.54 17.53
C ASP A 226 5.04 -10.10 16.49
N GLN A 227 3.85 -10.48 16.95
CA GLN A 227 2.73 -10.92 16.13
C GLN A 227 1.42 -10.56 16.82
N VAL A 228 0.44 -10.14 16.03
CA VAL A 228 -0.93 -9.94 16.50
C VAL A 228 -1.92 -10.81 15.74
N THR A 229 -3.01 -11.18 16.40
CA THR A 229 -4.13 -11.89 15.78
C THR A 229 -5.37 -11.04 15.86
N ILE A 230 -6.07 -10.88 14.73
CA ILE A 230 -7.33 -10.15 14.66
C ILE A 230 -8.36 -11.02 13.93
N GLU A 231 -9.54 -11.15 14.54
CA GLU A 231 -10.69 -11.86 13.98
C GLU A 231 -11.88 -10.93 13.91
N SER A 232 -12.62 -10.99 12.80
CA SER A 232 -13.80 -10.19 12.52
C SER A 232 -14.70 -10.93 11.51
N PRO A 233 -16.03 -10.87 11.61
CA PRO A 233 -16.92 -11.43 10.60
C PRO A 233 -16.91 -10.62 9.29
N ASP A 234 -16.50 -9.34 9.35
CA ASP A 234 -16.42 -8.43 8.21
C ASP A 234 -14.99 -7.93 7.95
N PRO A 235 -14.66 -7.49 6.72
CA PRO A 235 -13.36 -6.88 6.44
C PRO A 235 -13.14 -5.62 7.27
N VAL A 236 -11.97 -5.52 7.91
CA VAL A 236 -11.55 -4.35 8.70
C VAL A 236 -10.21 -3.84 8.19
N LEU A 237 -10.07 -2.51 8.13
CA LEU A 237 -8.83 -1.88 7.72
C LEU A 237 -7.88 -1.87 8.91
N PHE A 238 -6.72 -2.47 8.75
CA PHE A 238 -5.63 -2.42 9.73
C PHE A 238 -4.58 -1.41 9.26
N THR A 239 -4.12 -0.56 10.17
CA THR A 239 -3.04 0.40 9.92
C THR A 239 -1.99 0.31 11.01
N ILE A 240 -0.72 0.40 10.63
CA ILE A 240 0.43 0.33 11.54
C ILE A 240 1.51 1.30 11.11
N GLU A 241 2.04 2.05 12.08
CA GLU A 241 3.09 3.04 11.85
C GLU A 241 4.44 2.41 11.49
N PHE A 242 5.24 3.14 10.73
CA PHE A 242 6.65 2.80 10.52
C PHE A 242 7.52 3.31 11.66
N LYS A 243 8.59 2.57 11.96
CA LYS A 243 9.51 2.93 13.05
C LYS A 243 10.30 4.21 12.79
N PHE A 244 10.59 4.54 11.53
CA PHE A 244 11.40 5.71 11.18
C PHE A 244 10.77 7.04 11.68
N ASN A 245 9.47 7.05 12.00
CA ASN A 245 8.77 8.20 12.56
C ASN A 245 9.01 8.40 14.07
N GLU A 246 9.41 7.35 14.80
CA GLU A 246 9.78 7.46 16.22
C GLU A 246 11.13 8.19 16.42
N LEU A 247 11.95 8.30 15.38
CA LEU A 247 13.22 9.04 15.39
C LEU A 247 13.04 10.54 15.10
N HIS A 248 11.85 10.97 14.67
CA HIS A 248 11.58 12.35 14.24
C HIS A 248 10.39 13.01 14.93
N GLY A 249 9.81 12.42 15.98
CA GLY A 249 8.72 13.04 16.74
C GLY A 249 8.66 12.59 18.20
N GLY A 250 8.93 13.55 19.10
CA GLY A 250 8.25 13.68 20.38
C GLY A 250 7.11 14.67 20.26
#